data_AF-A0A1F2QVN9-F1
#
_entry.id   AF-A0A1F2QVN9-F1
#
_cell.length_a   1.000
_cell.length_b   1.000
_cell.length_c   1.000
_cell.angle_alpha   90.00
_cell.angle_beta   90.00
_cell.angle_gamma   90.00
#
_symmetry.space_group_name_H-M   'P 1'
#
loop_
_entity.id
_entity.type
_entity.pdbx_description
1 polymer ?
#
loop_
_entity_poly.entity_id
_entity_poly.type
_entity_poly.pdbx_seq_one_letter_code
_entity_poly.pdbx_strand_id
1 'polypeptide(L)'
;MEPARAFLPVLSGEALLASLFWSNLSIGLFNLLPAYPLDGGRVLRAWLSGRMDYVEATRRAVGVGQFFALLFVLGGLLLRETWPVVIGLVVFWAALTEEKVAVLQSAMERIYLEEVMLTEFQSLAPGDSLFDAVERALHSLQDDFPVVSEGRVVGVLTRGGLLRAFSGQGWNQSVQAVMSSRFETAQRGDTLAAGFNKLTARGLSLLPVLENERLVGIVTLQNLLQSITFLSRKGAAEIESLRRE
;
A
#
# COMPACT_ATOMS: atom_id res chain seq x y z
N MET A 1 -47.24 2.03 35.08
CA MET A 1 -45.98 2.81 34.92
C MET A 1 -45.18 2.13 33.83
N GLU A 2 -45.23 2.64 32.60
CA GLU A 2 -44.27 2.28 31.55
C GLU A 2 -43.74 3.57 30.91
N PRO A 3 -42.64 4.14 31.42
CA PRO A 3 -41.88 5.14 30.70
C PRO A 3 -40.52 4.54 30.35
N ALA A 4 -40.44 3.77 29.27
CA ALA A 4 -39.17 3.29 28.71
C ALA A 4 -39.19 3.11 27.18
N ARG A 5 -40.16 3.71 26.46
CA ARG A 5 -40.20 3.72 24.97
C ARG A 5 -39.65 5.02 24.36
N ALA A 6 -38.86 5.79 25.10
CA ALA A 6 -38.40 7.12 24.68
C ALA A 6 -37.12 7.12 23.81
N PHE A 7 -36.61 5.96 23.39
CA PHE A 7 -35.37 5.87 22.58
C PHE A 7 -35.52 5.14 21.24
N LEU A 8 -36.74 4.74 20.86
CA LEU A 8 -36.96 4.14 19.56
C LEU A 8 -37.68 5.15 18.66
N PRO A 9 -37.06 5.61 17.55
CA PRO A 9 -37.84 6.30 16.53
C PRO A 9 -38.99 5.38 16.14
N VAL A 10 -40.20 5.93 16.10
CA VAL A 10 -41.38 5.18 15.66
C VAL A 10 -41.15 4.84 14.19
N LEU A 11 -40.60 3.66 13.92
CA LEU A 11 -40.38 3.11 12.59
C LEU A 11 -41.72 2.66 12.04
N SER A 12 -42.57 3.61 11.63
CA SER A 12 -43.87 3.34 11.01
C SER A 12 -43.90 3.86 9.57
N GLY A 13 -44.53 3.10 8.67
CA GLY A 13 -44.68 3.48 7.26
C GLY A 13 -45.50 4.77 7.06
N GLU A 14 -46.33 5.12 8.04
CA GLU A 14 -47.15 6.35 8.04
C GLU A 14 -46.31 7.62 8.27
N ALA A 15 -45.14 7.48 8.91
CA ALA A 15 -44.22 8.57 9.21
C ALA A 15 -42.84 8.32 8.57
N LEU A 16 -42.84 7.90 7.30
CA LEU A 16 -41.64 7.47 6.57
C LEU A 16 -40.53 8.53 6.57
N LEU A 17 -40.86 9.80 6.36
CA LEU A 17 -39.88 10.89 6.39
C LEU A 17 -39.25 11.09 7.79
N ALA A 18 -40.05 11.05 8.84
CA ALA A 18 -39.55 11.18 10.21
C ALA A 18 -38.70 9.97 10.61
N SER A 19 -39.12 8.76 10.21
CA SER A 19 -38.39 7.51 10.43
C SER A 19 -37.02 7.53 9.73
N LEU A 20 -36.99 7.98 8.47
CA LEU A 20 -35.74 8.13 7.70
C LEU A 20 -34.83 9.16 8.36
N PHE A 21 -35.37 10.30 8.79
CA PHE A 21 -34.60 11.34 9.44
C PHE A 21 -33.93 10.81 10.71
N TRP A 22 -34.70 10.22 11.64
CA TRP A 22 -34.16 9.72 12.88
C TRP A 22 -33.21 8.54 12.68
N SER A 23 -33.47 7.66 11.71
CA SER A 23 -32.56 6.55 11.39
C SER A 23 -31.22 7.05 10.88
N ASN A 24 -31.22 7.99 9.91
CA ASN A 24 -29.98 8.58 9.40
C ASN A 24 -29.25 9.39 10.47
N LEU A 25 -29.98 10.12 11.32
CA LEU A 25 -29.37 10.83 12.44
C LEU A 25 -28.72 9.86 13.43
N SER A 26 -29.36 8.73 13.72
CA SER A 26 -28.82 7.71 14.63
C SER A 26 -27.58 7.03 14.04
N ILE A 27 -27.60 6.66 12.76
CA ILE A 27 -26.44 6.12 12.03
C ILE A 27 -25.32 7.15 11.96
N GLY A 28 -25.66 8.42 11.70
CA GLY A 28 -24.69 9.52 11.68
C GLY A 28 -24.01 9.72 13.02
N LEU A 29 -24.78 9.77 14.12
CA LEU A 29 -24.24 9.87 15.48
C LEU A 29 -23.37 8.66 15.84
N PHE A 30 -23.78 7.46 15.45
CA PHE A 30 -22.97 6.25 15.62
C PHE A 30 -21.66 6.35 14.83
N ASN A 31 -21.70 6.76 13.56
CA ASN A 31 -20.52 6.91 12.71
C ASN A 31 -19.55 8.00 13.21
N LEU A 32 -20.03 8.98 13.99
CA LEU A 32 -19.19 10.02 14.60
C LEU A 32 -18.48 9.56 15.89
N LEU A 33 -18.78 8.37 16.42
CA LEU A 33 -18.04 7.84 17.56
C LEU A 33 -16.55 7.73 17.22
N PRO A 34 -15.64 8.04 18.17
CA PRO A 34 -14.19 7.98 17.94
C PRO A 34 -13.67 6.53 17.92
N ALA A 35 -14.39 5.62 17.29
CA ALA A 35 -14.12 4.20 17.21
C ALA A 35 -13.75 3.82 15.78
N TYR A 36 -12.53 3.33 15.54
CA TYR A 36 -12.17 2.78 14.23
C TYR A 36 -12.93 1.45 14.01
N PRO A 37 -13.49 1.17 12.82
CA PRO A 37 -13.32 1.83 11.51
C PRO A 37 -14.42 2.86 11.14
N LEU A 38 -15.20 3.34 12.11
CA LEU A 38 -16.21 4.37 11.87
C LEU A 38 -15.55 5.68 11.45
N ASP A 39 -16.32 6.58 10.83
CA ASP A 39 -15.80 7.85 10.31
C ASP A 39 -15.15 8.69 11.42
N GLY A 40 -15.71 8.72 12.63
CA GLY A 40 -15.12 9.37 13.79
C GLY A 40 -13.79 8.75 14.23
N GLY A 41 -13.61 7.44 14.06
CA GLY A 41 -12.32 6.77 14.26
C GLY A 41 -11.26 7.18 13.23
N ARG A 42 -11.67 7.39 11.96
CA ARG A 42 -10.76 7.91 10.91
C ARG A 42 -10.35 9.36 11.17
N VAL A 43 -11.28 10.18 11.64
CA VAL A 43 -11.00 11.56 12.09
C VAL A 43 -10.06 11.56 13.28
N LEU A 44 -10.29 10.71 14.28
CA LEU A 44 -9.38 10.54 15.41
C LEU A 44 -7.97 10.15 14.94
N ARG A 45 -7.85 9.18 14.03
CA ARG A 45 -6.56 8.78 13.45
C ARG A 45 -5.88 9.95 12.76
N ALA A 46 -6.58 10.70 11.92
CA ALA A 46 -6.03 11.86 11.21
C ALA A 46 -5.56 12.97 12.15
N TRP A 47 -6.28 13.19 13.26
CA TRP A 47 -5.87 14.12 14.30
C TRP A 47 -4.64 13.63 15.09
N LEU A 48 -4.56 12.32 15.37
CA LEU A 48 -3.42 11.70 16.03
C LEU A 48 -2.18 11.73 15.14
N SER A 49 -2.32 11.50 13.82
CA SER A 49 -1.18 11.52 12.89
C SER A 49 -0.52 12.90 12.74
N GLY A 50 -1.18 13.98 13.16
CA GLY A 50 -0.55 15.30 13.28
C GLY A 50 0.40 15.43 14.48
N ARG A 51 0.40 14.47 15.42
CA ARG A 51 1.18 14.49 16.67
C ARG A 51 2.07 13.27 16.89
N MET A 52 1.84 12.19 16.16
CA MET A 52 2.62 10.95 16.25
C MET A 52 2.67 10.28 14.88
N ASP A 53 3.48 9.23 14.76
CA ASP A 53 3.57 8.46 13.52
C ASP A 53 2.22 7.88 13.10
N TYR A 54 1.99 7.78 11.79
CA TYR A 54 0.73 7.30 11.20
C TYR A 54 0.38 5.88 11.68
N VAL A 55 1.40 5.04 11.88
CA VAL A 55 1.23 3.67 12.41
C VAL A 55 0.73 3.70 13.84
N GLU A 56 1.37 4.48 14.71
CA GLU A 56 0.98 4.61 16.12
C GLU A 56 -0.40 5.26 16.25
N ALA A 57 -0.70 6.27 15.43
CA ALA A 57 -2.01 6.90 15.35
C ALA A 57 -3.11 5.88 14.97
N THR A 58 -2.84 5.02 14.00
CA THR A 58 -3.76 3.95 13.59
C THR A 58 -3.97 2.95 14.72
N ARG A 59 -2.89 2.48 15.35
CA ARG A 59 -2.96 1.52 16.47
C ARG A 59 -3.79 2.06 17.63
N ARG A 60 -3.62 3.33 18.00
CA ARG A 60 -4.43 3.95 19.05
C ARG A 60 -5.90 4.12 18.65
N ALA A 61 -6.17 4.56 17.42
CA ALA A 61 -7.54 4.68 16.94
C ALA A 61 -8.26 3.31 16.90
N VAL A 62 -7.57 2.24 16.48
CA VAL A 62 -8.04 0.86 16.53
C VAL A 62 -8.30 0.42 17.98
N GLY A 63 -7.37 0.70 18.91
CA GLY A 63 -7.54 0.37 20.32
C GLY A 63 -8.76 1.06 20.96
N VAL A 64 -9.02 2.33 20.61
CA VAL A 64 -10.25 3.02 21.04
C VAL A 64 -11.48 2.36 20.44
N GLY A 65 -11.44 1.96 19.16
CA GLY A 65 -12.52 1.19 18.53
C GLY A 65 -12.82 -0.14 19.22
N GLN A 66 -11.78 -0.89 19.57
CA GLN A 66 -11.89 -2.14 20.32
C GLN A 66 -12.48 -1.93 21.73
N PHE A 67 -12.12 -0.83 22.40
CA PHE A 67 -12.71 -0.46 23.68
C PHE A 67 -14.22 -0.22 23.55
N PHE A 68 -14.68 0.56 22.56
CA PHE A 68 -16.11 0.76 22.31
C PHE A 68 -16.82 -0.54 21.93
N ALA A 69 -16.20 -1.37 21.08
CA ALA A 69 -16.73 -2.69 20.72
C ALA A 69 -16.96 -3.58 21.95
N LEU A 70 -15.99 -3.59 22.88
CA LEU A 70 -16.12 -4.30 24.15
C LEU A 70 -17.27 -3.75 25.00
N LEU A 71 -17.42 -2.41 25.10
CA LEU A 71 -18.54 -1.79 25.81
C LEU A 71 -19.90 -2.19 25.21
N PHE A 72 -20.01 -2.26 23.89
CA PHE A 72 -21.23 -2.71 23.21
C PHE A 72 -21.55 -4.18 23.51
N VAL A 73 -20.55 -5.05 23.49
CA VAL A 73 -20.71 -6.47 23.84
C VAL A 73 -21.14 -6.63 25.30
N LEU A 74 -20.39 -6.03 26.23
CA LEU A 74 -20.68 -6.14 27.67
C LEU A 74 -22.02 -5.49 28.02
N GLY A 75 -22.30 -4.30 27.48
CA GLY A 75 -23.57 -3.60 27.67
C GLY A 75 -24.76 -4.40 27.13
N GLY A 76 -24.63 -4.98 25.93
CA GLY A 76 -25.65 -5.86 25.37
C GLY A 76 -25.90 -7.10 26.24
N LEU A 77 -24.84 -7.74 26.74
CA LEU A 77 -24.96 -8.89 27.64
C LEU A 77 -25.63 -8.52 28.98
N LEU A 78 -25.24 -7.40 29.60
CA LEU A 78 -25.80 -6.93 30.87
C LEU A 78 -27.27 -6.51 30.75
N LEU A 79 -27.62 -5.84 29.65
CA LEU A 79 -28.99 -5.40 29.37
C LEU A 79 -29.86 -6.53 28.78
N ARG A 80 -29.26 -7.69 28.47
CA ARG A 80 -29.89 -8.84 27.79
C ARG A 80 -30.44 -8.49 26.40
N GLU A 81 -29.79 -7.54 25.74
CA GLU A 81 -30.13 -7.05 24.41
C GLU A 81 -29.15 -7.59 23.37
N THR A 82 -29.67 -8.25 22.33
CA THR A 82 -28.85 -8.95 21.33
C THR A 82 -28.16 -7.99 20.34
N TRP A 83 -28.84 -6.90 19.96
CA TRP A 83 -28.35 -5.99 18.91
C TRP A 83 -27.02 -5.30 19.25
N PRO A 84 -26.82 -4.73 20.45
CA PRO A 84 -25.53 -4.16 20.83
C PRO A 84 -24.39 -5.19 20.79
N VAL A 85 -24.66 -6.45 21.15
CA VAL A 85 -23.66 -7.53 21.09
C VAL A 85 -23.21 -7.76 19.64
N VAL A 86 -24.15 -7.84 18.70
CA VAL A 86 -23.84 -8.02 17.28
C VAL A 86 -23.05 -6.84 16.73
N ILE A 87 -23.47 -5.61 17.05
CA ILE A 87 -22.76 -4.38 16.64
C ILE A 87 -21.32 -4.39 17.18
N GLY A 88 -21.14 -4.67 18.46
CA GLY A 88 -19.82 -4.73 19.08
C GLY A 88 -18.92 -5.78 18.42
N LEU A 89 -19.44 -6.97 18.12
CA LEU A 89 -18.67 -8.02 17.45
C LEU A 89 -18.24 -7.61 16.02
N VAL A 90 -19.14 -7.00 15.25
CA VAL A 90 -18.85 -6.51 13.90
C VAL A 90 -17.80 -5.40 13.93
N VAL A 91 -17.96 -4.42 14.83
CA VAL A 91 -16.98 -3.33 15.00
C VAL A 91 -15.61 -3.89 15.40
N PHE A 92 -15.58 -4.86 16.33
CA PHE A 92 -14.33 -5.50 16.75
C PHE A 92 -13.63 -6.21 15.58
N TRP A 93 -14.39 -7.01 14.82
CA TRP A 93 -13.85 -7.72 13.66
C TRP A 93 -13.32 -6.76 12.59
N ALA A 94 -14.06 -5.69 12.30
CA ALA A 94 -13.67 -4.69 11.32
C ALA A 94 -12.42 -3.88 11.77
N ALA A 95 -12.29 -3.62 13.07
CA ALA A 95 -11.09 -2.98 13.63
C ALA A 95 -9.83 -3.85 13.44
N LEU A 96 -9.95 -5.18 13.48
CA LEU A 96 -8.83 -6.11 13.27
C LEU A 96 -8.32 -6.16 11.82
N THR A 97 -9.16 -5.89 10.83
CA THR A 97 -8.79 -6.02 9.41
C THR A 97 -7.87 -4.91 8.89
N GLU A 98 -7.83 -3.75 9.56
CA GLU A 98 -7.23 -2.54 8.96
C GLU A 98 -5.77 -2.25 9.38
N GLU A 99 -5.27 -2.88 10.44
CA GLU A 99 -3.94 -2.57 11.00
C GLU A 99 -2.77 -2.89 10.03
N LYS A 100 -2.94 -3.87 9.12
CA LYS A 100 -1.83 -4.40 8.30
C LYS A 100 -1.46 -3.55 7.09
N VAL A 101 -2.43 -2.84 6.50
CA VAL A 101 -2.21 -2.07 5.25
C VAL A 101 -1.56 -0.72 5.56
N ALA A 102 -1.96 -0.08 6.66
CA ALA A 102 -1.44 1.22 7.10
C ALA A 102 0.04 1.15 7.53
N VAL A 103 0.43 0.07 8.23
CA VAL A 103 1.83 -0.15 8.66
C VAL A 103 2.76 -0.31 7.47
N LEU A 104 2.33 -1.06 6.45
CA LEU A 104 3.13 -1.31 5.26
C LEU A 104 3.35 -0.02 4.46
N GLN A 105 2.29 0.78 4.27
CA GLN A 105 2.39 2.05 3.55
C GLN A 105 3.29 3.07 4.27
N SER A 106 3.14 3.23 5.59
CA SER A 106 3.97 4.17 6.37
C SER A 106 5.45 3.81 6.39
N ALA A 107 5.79 2.51 6.47
CA ALA A 107 7.18 2.06 6.43
C ALA A 107 7.84 2.37 5.07
N MET A 108 7.08 2.29 3.98
CA MET A 108 7.56 2.58 2.63
C MET A 108 7.69 4.08 2.34
N GLU A 109 6.99 4.95 3.08
CA GLU A 109 7.09 6.41 2.93
C GLU A 109 8.37 6.99 3.53
N ARG A 110 9.00 6.31 4.48
CA ARG A 110 10.19 6.79 5.19
C ARG A 110 11.52 6.33 4.59
N ILE A 111 11.48 5.45 3.61
CA ILE A 111 12.67 4.81 3.03
C ILE A 111 12.83 5.33 1.62
N TYR A 112 14.04 5.78 1.31
CA TYR A 112 14.36 6.31 -0.01
C TYR A 112 14.77 5.19 -0.97
N LEU A 113 14.52 5.40 -2.26
CA LEU A 113 14.93 4.44 -3.29
C LEU A 113 16.43 4.20 -3.29
N GLU A 114 17.23 5.18 -2.88
CA GLU A 114 18.68 5.01 -2.76
C GLU A 114 19.13 3.92 -1.78
N GLU A 115 18.31 3.62 -0.76
CA GLU A 115 18.61 2.61 0.25
C GLU A 115 18.29 1.18 -0.24
N VAL A 116 17.48 1.06 -1.29
CA VAL A 116 16.96 -0.23 -1.77
C VAL A 116 17.23 -0.51 -3.24
N MET A 117 17.65 0.48 -4.03
CA MET A 117 17.92 0.30 -5.46
C MET A 117 19.08 -0.67 -5.69
N LEU A 118 19.01 -1.40 -6.81
CA LEU A 118 20.12 -2.20 -7.28
C LEU A 118 21.11 -1.27 -7.99
N THR A 119 22.32 -1.17 -7.45
CA THR A 119 23.44 -0.41 -8.05
C THR A 119 24.32 -1.28 -8.94
N GLU A 120 24.33 -2.59 -8.70
CA GLU A 120 24.97 -3.59 -9.56
C GLU A 120 23.92 -4.14 -10.53
N PHE A 121 23.90 -3.59 -11.74
CA PHE A 121 22.97 -3.99 -12.79
C PHE A 121 23.68 -4.01 -14.14
N GLN A 122 23.11 -4.76 -15.09
CA GLN A 122 23.57 -4.74 -16.47
C GLN A 122 22.67 -3.83 -17.31
N SER A 123 23.27 -3.11 -18.26
CA SER A 123 22.58 -2.28 -19.24
C SER A 123 22.88 -2.74 -20.66
N LEU A 124 21.99 -2.44 -21.59
CA LEU A 124 22.17 -2.69 -23.02
C LEU A 124 22.40 -1.36 -23.75
N ALA A 125 23.19 -1.37 -24.82
CA ALA A 125 23.26 -0.26 -25.76
C ALA A 125 22.18 -0.40 -26.83
N PRO A 126 21.66 0.69 -27.42
CA PRO A 126 20.63 0.62 -28.47
C PRO A 126 21.09 -0.16 -29.72
N GLY A 127 22.40 -0.11 -30.00
CA GLY A 127 23.03 -0.80 -31.12
C GLY A 127 23.38 -2.26 -30.86
N ASP A 128 23.23 -2.76 -29.63
CA ASP A 128 23.47 -4.17 -29.32
C ASP A 128 22.46 -5.05 -30.10
N SER A 129 22.88 -6.27 -30.41
CA SER A 129 21.98 -7.24 -31.04
C SER A 129 21.07 -7.89 -29.99
N LEU A 130 19.93 -8.41 -30.44
CA LEU A 130 19.05 -9.19 -29.57
C LEU A 130 19.77 -10.45 -29.04
N PHE A 131 20.70 -11.01 -29.80
CA PHE A 131 21.55 -12.11 -29.35
C PHE A 131 22.37 -11.73 -28.11
N ASP A 132 23.06 -10.58 -28.13
CA ASP A 132 23.84 -10.08 -26.99
C ASP A 132 22.94 -9.84 -25.76
N ALA A 133 21.72 -9.34 -25.99
CA ALA A 133 20.73 -9.14 -24.94
C ALA A 133 20.29 -10.46 -24.30
N VAL A 134 20.11 -11.53 -25.09
CA VAL A 134 19.79 -12.86 -24.56
C VAL A 134 20.96 -13.49 -23.82
N GLU A 135 22.17 -13.38 -24.35
CA GLU A 135 23.37 -13.88 -23.68
C GLU A 135 23.52 -13.24 -22.29
N ARG A 136 23.35 -11.92 -22.19
CA ARG A 136 23.33 -11.22 -20.89
C ARG A 136 22.17 -11.64 -19.99
N ALA A 137 20.99 -11.90 -20.54
CA ALA A 137 19.86 -12.43 -19.77
C ALA A 137 20.12 -13.85 -19.24
N LEU A 138 20.82 -14.70 -19.99
CA LEU A 138 21.18 -16.06 -19.54
C LEU A 138 22.28 -16.07 -18.48
N HIS A 139 23.17 -15.08 -18.51
CA HIS A 139 24.28 -14.96 -17.56
C HIS A 139 24.00 -14.03 -16.38
N SER A 140 22.78 -13.51 -16.26
CA SER A 140 22.36 -12.67 -15.14
C SER A 140 21.06 -13.17 -14.50
N LEU A 141 20.83 -12.78 -13.25
CA LEU A 141 19.55 -12.98 -12.57
C LEU A 141 18.53 -11.86 -12.90
N GLN A 142 18.86 -11.01 -13.88
CA GLN A 142 18.11 -9.81 -14.22
C GLN A 142 17.21 -10.11 -15.42
N ASP A 143 15.88 -10.00 -15.22
CA ASP A 143 14.90 -10.26 -16.28
C ASP A 143 14.67 -9.06 -17.22
N ASP A 144 14.96 -7.84 -16.76
CA ASP A 144 14.69 -6.61 -17.48
C ASP A 144 15.91 -5.70 -17.51
N PHE A 145 16.19 -5.07 -18.64
CA PHE A 145 17.41 -4.30 -18.85
C PHE A 145 17.11 -2.84 -19.20
N PRO A 146 17.72 -1.87 -18.49
CA PRO A 146 17.74 -0.49 -18.98
C PRO A 146 18.59 -0.41 -20.25
N VAL A 147 18.08 0.29 -21.26
CA VAL A 147 18.82 0.61 -22.48
C VAL A 147 19.41 2.00 -22.34
N VAL A 148 20.73 2.10 -22.43
CA VAL A 148 21.49 3.31 -22.12
C VAL A 148 22.28 3.76 -23.34
N SER A 149 22.17 5.04 -23.68
CA SER A 149 22.98 5.70 -24.71
C SER A 149 23.61 6.96 -24.11
N GLU A 150 24.92 7.12 -24.26
CA GLU A 150 25.65 8.30 -23.75
C GLU A 150 25.40 8.59 -22.26
N GLY A 151 25.19 7.55 -21.46
CA GLY A 151 24.91 7.65 -20.02
C GLY A 151 23.48 8.02 -19.65
N ARG A 152 22.58 8.17 -20.62
CA ARG A 152 21.15 8.43 -20.43
C ARG A 152 20.32 7.20 -20.77
N VAL A 153 19.23 7.00 -20.04
CA VAL A 153 18.26 5.93 -20.35
C VAL A 153 17.43 6.35 -21.55
N VAL A 154 17.41 5.51 -22.58
CA VAL A 154 16.63 5.73 -23.81
C VAL A 154 15.52 4.70 -24.00
N GLY A 155 15.50 3.66 -23.17
CA GLY A 155 14.46 2.63 -23.20
C GLY A 155 14.63 1.59 -22.10
N VAL A 156 13.67 0.67 -22.03
CA VAL A 156 13.75 -0.53 -21.20
C VAL A 156 13.40 -1.74 -22.06
N LEU A 157 14.22 -2.79 -21.98
CA LEU A 157 13.95 -4.07 -22.61
C LEU A 157 13.52 -5.08 -21.55
N THR A 158 12.25 -5.48 -21.58
CA THR A 158 11.71 -6.46 -20.64
C THR A 158 11.84 -7.88 -21.18
N ARG A 159 11.84 -8.89 -20.30
CA ARG A 159 11.79 -10.30 -20.71
C ARG A 159 10.65 -10.60 -21.69
N GLY A 160 9.47 -10.04 -21.41
CA GLY A 160 8.31 -10.16 -22.31
C GLY A 160 8.53 -9.48 -23.67
N GLY A 161 9.23 -8.34 -23.71
CA GLY A 161 9.64 -7.69 -24.96
C GLY A 161 10.60 -8.55 -25.77
N LEU A 162 11.60 -9.12 -25.10
CA LEU A 162 12.60 -10.00 -25.70
C LEU A 162 11.99 -11.27 -26.30
N LEU A 163 11.10 -11.94 -25.57
CA LEU A 163 10.38 -13.13 -26.05
C LEU A 163 9.47 -12.81 -27.24
N ARG A 164 8.78 -11.66 -27.23
CA ARG A 164 7.93 -11.24 -28.36
C ARG A 164 8.73 -10.97 -29.63
N ALA A 165 9.91 -10.34 -29.51
CA ALA A 165 10.78 -10.10 -30.65
C ALA A 165 11.36 -11.40 -31.23
N PHE A 166 11.68 -12.36 -30.37
CA PHE A 166 12.16 -13.68 -30.78
C PHE A 166 11.14 -14.41 -31.67
N SER A 167 9.84 -14.37 -31.33
CA SER A 167 8.80 -15.03 -32.11
C SER A 167 8.53 -14.41 -33.50
N GLY A 168 9.01 -13.19 -33.77
CA GLY A 168 8.66 -12.43 -34.98
C GLY A 168 9.73 -12.41 -36.07
N GLN A 169 10.95 -11.95 -35.76
CA GLN A 169 11.93 -11.52 -36.77
C GLN A 169 13.39 -11.99 -36.49
N GLY A 170 13.59 -12.86 -35.50
CA GLY A 170 14.89 -13.50 -35.22
C GLY A 170 15.94 -12.63 -34.52
N TRP A 171 17.14 -13.20 -34.34
CA TRP A 171 18.21 -12.73 -33.42
C TRP A 171 19.00 -11.49 -33.85
N ASN A 172 18.94 -11.11 -35.13
CA ASN A 172 19.80 -10.05 -35.70
C ASN A 172 19.24 -8.62 -35.59
N GLN A 173 18.08 -8.45 -34.95
CA GLN A 173 17.51 -7.13 -34.74
C GLN A 173 18.27 -6.38 -33.64
N SER A 174 18.33 -5.06 -33.75
CA SER A 174 18.90 -4.21 -32.71
C SER A 174 17.97 -4.08 -31.51
N VAL A 175 18.57 -3.89 -30.33
CA VAL A 175 17.83 -3.61 -29.09
C VAL A 175 16.93 -2.38 -29.24
N GLN A 176 17.37 -1.35 -29.97
CA GLN A 176 16.58 -0.14 -30.23
C GLN A 176 15.22 -0.43 -30.90
N ALA A 177 15.14 -1.45 -31.75
CA ALA A 177 13.91 -1.80 -32.45
C ALA A 177 12.88 -2.51 -31.55
N VAL A 178 13.34 -3.12 -30.46
CA VAL A 178 12.53 -3.97 -29.57
C VAL A 178 12.25 -3.33 -28.22
N MET A 179 13.12 -2.41 -27.77
CA MET A 179 12.99 -1.76 -26.48
C MET A 179 11.68 -0.95 -26.37
N SER A 180 11.13 -0.89 -25.16
CA SER A 180 10.04 0.04 -24.87
C SER A 180 10.62 1.44 -24.65
N SER A 181 10.23 2.38 -25.50
CA SER A 181 10.45 3.82 -25.28
C SER A 181 9.45 4.44 -24.30
N ARG A 182 8.39 3.70 -23.94
CA ARG A 182 7.44 4.07 -22.89
C ARG A 182 7.93 3.49 -21.58
N PHE A 183 8.77 4.24 -20.89
CA PHE A 183 9.24 3.92 -19.55
C PHE A 183 9.03 5.14 -18.65
N GLU A 184 8.97 4.89 -17.34
CA GLU A 184 9.06 5.94 -16.35
C GLU A 184 10.40 5.86 -15.63
N THR A 185 10.76 6.93 -14.93
CA THR A 185 11.98 7.00 -14.13
C THR A 185 11.66 7.48 -12.72
N ALA A 186 12.55 7.16 -11.79
CA ALA A 186 12.52 7.69 -10.45
C ALA A 186 13.79 8.49 -10.16
N GLN A 187 13.69 9.41 -9.20
CA GLN A 187 14.86 10.07 -8.65
C GLN A 187 15.41 9.25 -7.49
N ARG A 188 16.72 9.36 -7.25
CA ARG A 188 17.39 8.72 -6.10
C ARG A 188 16.70 9.02 -4.75
N GLY A 189 16.23 10.25 -4.58
CA GLY A 189 15.51 10.71 -3.39
C GLY A 189 14.00 10.46 -3.40
N ASP A 190 13.44 9.77 -4.39
CA ASP A 190 12.05 9.32 -4.33
C ASP A 190 11.89 8.28 -3.21
N THR A 191 10.70 8.19 -2.62
CA THR A 191 10.41 7.18 -1.58
C THR A 191 10.12 5.81 -2.20
N LEU A 192 10.29 4.76 -1.41
CA LEU A 192 9.95 3.39 -1.77
C LEU A 192 8.47 3.28 -2.16
N ALA A 193 7.58 3.95 -1.43
CA ALA A 193 6.15 4.07 -1.76
C ALA A 193 5.92 4.68 -3.15
N ALA A 194 6.60 5.78 -3.48
CA ALA A 194 6.48 6.41 -4.79
C ALA A 194 6.97 5.48 -5.92
N GLY A 195 8.10 4.79 -5.73
CA GLY A 195 8.61 3.81 -6.69
C GLY A 195 7.67 2.63 -6.90
N PHE A 196 7.11 2.09 -5.81
CA PHE A 196 6.13 1.00 -5.86
C PHE A 196 4.85 1.40 -6.60
N ASN A 197 4.33 2.59 -6.34
CA ASN A 197 3.16 3.13 -7.05
C ASN A 197 3.42 3.32 -8.55
N LYS A 198 4.59 3.85 -8.93
CA LYS A 198 4.99 3.98 -10.35
C LYS A 198 5.02 2.63 -11.07
N LEU A 199 5.58 1.60 -10.44
CA LEU A 199 5.65 0.25 -11.00
C LEU A 199 4.25 -0.38 -11.14
N THR A 200 3.43 -0.33 -10.09
CA THR A 200 2.13 -1.02 -10.06
C THR A 200 1.06 -0.31 -10.88
N ALA A 201 0.98 1.02 -10.85
CA ALA A 201 -0.07 1.78 -11.54
C ALA A 201 -0.03 1.61 -13.06
N ARG A 202 1.16 1.38 -13.62
CA ARG A 202 1.37 1.21 -15.07
C ARG A 202 1.78 -0.21 -15.47
N GLY A 203 1.82 -1.15 -14.53
CA GLY A 203 2.24 -2.53 -14.78
C GLY A 203 3.68 -2.60 -15.33
N LEU A 204 4.56 -1.70 -14.88
CA LEU A 204 5.97 -1.71 -15.23
C LEU A 204 6.70 -2.72 -14.33
N SER A 205 7.69 -3.40 -14.90
CA SER A 205 8.48 -4.40 -14.19
C SER A 205 9.83 -3.85 -13.71
N LEU A 206 10.32 -2.79 -14.36
CA LEU A 206 11.58 -2.09 -14.04
C LEU A 206 11.40 -0.57 -14.09
N LEU A 207 12.00 0.10 -13.11
CA LEU A 207 12.03 1.55 -12.95
C LEU A 207 13.50 2.00 -12.82
N PRO A 208 14.07 2.64 -13.86
CA PRO A 208 15.40 3.24 -13.79
C PRO A 208 15.43 4.41 -12.80
N VAL A 209 16.45 4.45 -11.95
CA VAL A 209 16.69 5.50 -10.96
C VAL A 209 17.78 6.42 -11.48
N LEU A 210 17.46 7.71 -11.55
CA LEU A 210 18.33 8.75 -12.09
C LEU A 210 18.87 9.67 -10.99
N GLU A 211 20.06 10.20 -11.26
CA GLU A 211 20.65 11.34 -10.55
C GLU A 211 21.27 12.27 -11.59
N ASN A 212 20.83 13.53 -11.63
CA ASN A 212 21.28 14.51 -12.65
C ASN A 212 21.20 13.97 -14.10
N GLU A 213 20.07 13.36 -14.47
CA GLU A 213 19.82 12.73 -15.78
C GLU A 213 20.68 11.50 -16.12
N ARG A 214 21.49 11.01 -15.19
CA ARG A 214 22.32 9.81 -15.38
C ARG A 214 21.73 8.63 -14.63
N LEU A 215 21.81 7.45 -15.25
CA LEU A 215 21.38 6.21 -14.60
C LEU A 215 22.34 5.85 -13.46
N VAL A 216 21.82 5.77 -12.24
CA VAL A 216 22.60 5.39 -11.04
C VAL A 216 22.14 4.08 -10.40
N GLY A 217 20.94 3.62 -10.72
CA GLY A 217 20.40 2.37 -10.19
C GLY A 217 19.15 1.91 -10.94
N ILE A 218 18.69 0.72 -10.63
CA ILE A 218 17.41 0.21 -11.09
C ILE A 218 16.59 -0.32 -9.92
N VAL A 219 15.27 -0.25 -10.06
CA VAL A 219 14.32 -0.79 -9.10
C VAL A 219 13.36 -1.71 -9.84
N THR A 220 13.26 -2.96 -9.40
CA THR A 220 12.29 -3.93 -9.92
C THR A 220 11.18 -4.18 -8.91
N LEU A 221 10.02 -4.63 -9.38
CA LEU A 221 8.92 -4.99 -8.48
C LEU A 221 9.33 -6.08 -7.48
N GLN A 222 10.11 -7.08 -7.94
CA GLN A 222 10.61 -8.15 -7.08
C GLN A 222 11.53 -7.61 -5.98
N ASN A 223 12.49 -6.75 -6.34
CA ASN A 223 13.40 -6.15 -5.38
C ASN A 223 12.63 -5.33 -4.33
N LEU A 224 11.65 -4.51 -4.74
CA LEU A 224 10.83 -3.75 -3.80
C LEU A 224 10.05 -4.64 -2.83
N LEU A 225 9.37 -5.68 -3.33
CA LEU A 225 8.61 -6.60 -2.48
C LEU A 225 9.51 -7.32 -1.47
N GLN A 226 10.71 -7.70 -1.90
CA GLN A 226 11.72 -8.27 -1.02
C GLN A 226 12.16 -7.25 0.05
N SER A 227 12.52 -6.02 -0.34
CA SER A 227 12.91 -4.96 0.59
C SER A 227 11.81 -4.69 1.63
N ILE A 228 10.54 -4.55 1.21
CA ILE A 228 9.40 -4.34 2.12
C ILE A 228 9.31 -5.46 3.16
N THR A 229 9.51 -6.71 2.73
CA THR A 229 9.46 -7.88 3.63
C THR A 229 10.60 -7.85 4.65
N PHE A 230 11.81 -7.49 4.23
CA PHE A 230 12.97 -7.34 5.12
C PHE A 230 12.80 -6.18 6.11
N LEU A 231 12.29 -5.05 5.64
CA LEU A 231 12.07 -3.85 6.44
C LEU A 231 10.97 -4.06 7.48
N SER A 232 9.90 -4.76 7.11
CA SER A 232 8.84 -5.17 8.04
C SER A 232 9.37 -6.06 9.18
N ARG A 233 10.32 -6.97 8.89
CA ARG A 233 10.97 -7.81 9.91
C ARG A 233 11.93 -7.04 10.80
N LYS A 234 12.71 -6.12 10.23
CA LYS A 234 13.68 -5.31 11.00
C LYS A 234 12.96 -4.41 12.00
N GLY A 235 11.87 -3.76 11.59
CA GLY A 235 11.03 -2.97 12.49
C GLY A 235 10.37 -3.82 13.61
N ALA A 236 9.96 -5.05 13.31
CA ALA A 236 9.44 -5.97 14.33
C ALA A 236 10.50 -6.38 15.37
N ALA A 237 11.74 -6.62 14.94
CA ALA A 237 12.84 -7.00 15.83
C ALA A 237 13.30 -5.83 16.73
N GLU A 238 13.31 -4.60 16.22
CA GLU A 238 13.71 -3.40 16.95
C GLU A 238 12.66 -2.99 18.01
N ILE A 239 11.37 -3.23 17.73
CA ILE A 239 10.28 -3.08 18.71
C ILE A 239 10.36 -4.16 19.80
N GLU A 240 10.81 -5.37 19.47
CA GLU A 240 10.95 -6.46 20.44
C GLU A 240 12.16 -6.26 21.38
N SER A 241 13.25 -5.64 20.92
CA SER A 241 14.38 -5.29 21.77
C SER A 241 14.05 -4.18 22.77
N LEU A 242 13.29 -3.16 22.36
CA LEU A 242 12.84 -2.07 23.24
C LEU A 242 11.81 -2.51 24.30
N ARG A 243 11.19 -3.68 24.13
CA ARG A 243 10.24 -4.26 25.11
C ARG A 243 10.92 -5.16 26.14
N ARG A 244 12.18 -5.54 25.91
CA ARG A 244 12.97 -6.37 26.84
C ARG A 244 13.89 -5.55 27.75
N GLU A 245 13.93 -4.23 27.58
CA GLU A 245 14.55 -3.26 28.49
C GLU A 245 13.49 -2.59 29.37
#